data_AF-A0A929V107-F1
#
_entry.id   AF-A0A929V107-F1
#
_cell.length_a   1.000
_cell.length_b   1.000
_cell.length_c   1.000
_cell.angle_alpha   90.00
_cell.angle_beta   90.00
_cell.angle_gamma   90.00
#
_symmetry.space_group_name_H-M   'P 1'
#
loop_
_entity.id
_entity.type
_entity.pdbx_description
1 polymer ?
#
loop_
_entity_poly.entity_id
_entity_poly.type
_entity_poly.pdbx_seq_one_letter_code
_entity_poly.pdbx_strand_id
1 'polypeptide(L)'
;MSGERLSNSNSQNKNTSAFDDFAERVKREQEFIERRREDTRHWARYYVGAEQAFDRRVKNNKISETEFMKWEDEVGGAFFKMKEAEYDACYTSKYEKDHEERIGISTDTKLMTVEIYAGNFYQERKEALGQKILENENVAEREEHSKIFKELHKKNGLHIQSKTDFETKNYDVSAYDEHRRNAHNSLILKLNELNKLADYYGVRRFTFRNFLINGGDYDEHADIFKDTDARYESDRSMVEGYMRRAFEQDYKDAEKDGTLRTSLSNQSKTAYFHNLGED
;
A
#
# COMPACT_ATOMS: atom_id res chain seq x y z
N MET A 1 38.16 30.26 73.92
CA MET A 1 37.07 29.40 73.42
C MET A 1 36.21 30.23 72.48
N SER A 2 36.67 30.42 71.25
CA SER A 2 36.00 31.19 70.19
C SER A 2 35.35 30.21 69.24
N GLY A 3 34.02 30.13 69.28
CA GLY A 3 33.21 29.21 68.47
C GLY A 3 33.25 29.60 66.99
N GLU A 4 33.47 28.58 66.15
CA GLU A 4 33.45 28.64 64.69
C GLU A 4 32.07 29.08 64.17
N ARG A 5 32.07 30.08 63.28
CA ARG A 5 30.96 30.33 62.34
C ARG A 5 31.27 29.59 61.05
N LEU A 6 30.69 28.40 60.87
CA LEU A 6 30.56 27.77 59.56
C LEU A 6 29.38 28.44 58.83
N SER A 7 29.66 29.40 57.95
CA SER A 7 28.67 29.90 56.99
C SER A 7 28.55 28.90 55.82
N ASN A 8 27.64 27.94 55.96
CA ASN A 8 27.15 27.17 54.82
C ASN A 8 26.05 27.98 54.12
N SER A 9 26.38 28.61 53.01
CA SER A 9 25.37 29.12 52.07
C SER A 9 25.89 29.02 50.64
N ASN A 10 25.77 27.84 50.02
CA ASN A 10 25.91 27.71 48.57
C ASN A 10 25.28 26.43 48.00
N SER A 11 24.06 26.08 48.41
CA SER A 11 23.34 24.91 47.86
C SER A 11 21.99 25.19 47.21
N GLN A 12 21.54 26.45 47.10
CA GLN A 12 20.22 26.75 46.52
C GLN A 12 20.19 27.02 45.01
N ASN A 13 21.32 27.03 44.29
CA ASN A 13 21.35 27.44 42.87
C ASN A 13 21.68 26.32 41.86
N LYS A 14 21.78 25.06 42.30
CA LYS A 14 22.08 23.93 41.40
C LYS A 14 20.85 23.12 40.96
N ASN A 15 19.74 23.21 41.69
CA ASN A 15 18.52 22.47 41.34
C ASN A 15 17.67 23.20 40.29
N THR A 16 17.58 24.53 40.32
CA THR A 16 16.81 25.31 39.34
C THR A 16 17.35 25.16 37.92
N SER A 17 18.68 25.28 37.72
CA SER A 17 19.26 25.16 36.37
C SER A 17 19.07 23.77 35.75
N ALA A 18 19.08 22.70 36.55
CA ALA A 18 18.87 21.34 36.05
C ALA A 18 17.42 21.08 35.63
N PHE A 19 16.44 21.68 36.32
CA PHE A 19 15.03 21.65 35.92
C PHE A 19 14.77 22.53 34.69
N ASP A 20 15.40 23.70 34.60
CA ASP A 20 15.31 24.58 33.43
C ASP A 20 15.94 23.90 32.19
N ASP A 21 17.09 23.23 32.35
CA ASP A 21 17.74 22.44 31.29
C ASP A 21 16.94 21.20 30.87
N PHE A 22 16.11 20.65 31.76
CA PHE A 22 15.18 19.56 31.47
C PHE A 22 13.96 20.08 30.73
N ALA A 23 13.34 21.16 31.21
CA ALA A 23 12.19 21.79 30.57
C ALA A 23 12.50 22.26 29.14
N GLU A 24 13.66 22.88 28.93
CA GLU A 24 14.13 23.28 27.60
C GLU A 24 14.41 22.09 26.67
N ARG A 25 14.87 20.95 27.21
CA ARG A 25 15.04 19.71 26.44
C ARG A 25 13.69 19.12 26.03
N VAL A 26 12.74 19.03 26.96
CA VAL A 26 11.37 18.55 26.68
C VAL A 26 10.69 19.42 25.63
N LYS A 27 10.83 20.75 25.75
CA LYS A 27 10.27 21.69 24.78
C LYS A 27 10.86 21.51 23.37
N ARG A 28 12.19 21.40 23.24
CA ARG A 28 12.84 21.16 21.94
C ARG A 28 12.43 19.85 21.31
N GLU A 29 12.30 18.80 22.13
CA GLU A 29 11.82 17.50 21.67
C GLU A 29 10.38 17.62 21.17
N GLN A 30 9.49 18.28 21.92
CA GLN A 30 8.11 18.49 21.50
C GLN A 30 8.02 19.30 20.19
N GLU A 31 8.78 20.39 20.04
CA GLU A 31 8.84 21.17 18.80
C GLU A 31 9.40 20.35 17.62
N PHE A 32 10.35 19.44 17.87
CA PHE A 32 10.86 18.52 16.85
C PHE A 32 9.77 17.55 16.40
N ILE A 33 9.03 16.96 17.34
CA ILE A 33 7.92 16.04 17.07
C ILE A 33 6.82 16.73 16.27
N GLU A 34 6.41 17.93 16.68
CA GLU A 34 5.35 18.70 16.02
C GLU A 34 5.74 19.05 14.58
N ARG A 35 6.98 19.49 14.33
CA ARG A 35 7.48 19.74 12.97
C ARG A 35 7.45 18.49 12.10
N ARG A 36 7.87 17.33 12.61
CA ARG A 36 7.82 16.07 11.85
C ARG A 36 6.40 15.66 11.50
N ARG A 37 5.45 15.83 12.43
CA ARG A 37 4.02 15.57 12.14
C ARG A 37 3.48 16.52 11.06
N GLU A 38 3.90 17.79 11.11
CA GLU A 38 3.51 18.78 10.11
C GLU A 38 4.11 18.48 8.73
N ASP A 39 5.35 18.00 8.67
CA ASP A 39 5.99 17.51 7.44
C ASP A 39 5.26 16.29 6.87
N THR A 40 4.91 15.29 7.69
CA THR A 40 4.11 14.15 7.23
C THR A 40 2.78 14.62 6.65
N ARG A 41 2.06 15.50 7.36
CA ARG A 41 0.79 16.09 6.87
C ARG A 41 0.97 16.80 5.53
N HIS A 42 2.04 17.57 5.40
CA HIS A 42 2.35 18.29 4.18
C HIS A 42 2.53 17.32 3.00
N TRP A 43 3.40 16.32 3.16
CA TRP A 43 3.68 15.34 2.10
C TRP A 43 2.49 14.43 1.81
N ALA A 44 1.72 14.06 2.83
CA ALA A 44 0.47 13.31 2.65
C ALA A 44 -0.53 14.11 1.79
N ARG A 45 -0.74 15.40 2.09
CA ARG A 45 -1.60 16.28 1.29
C ARG A 45 -1.06 16.48 -0.13
N TYR A 46 0.24 16.60 -0.30
CA TYR A 46 0.85 16.69 -1.62
C TYR A 46 0.59 15.41 -2.42
N TYR A 47 0.82 14.24 -1.82
CA TYR A 47 0.54 12.93 -2.42
C TYR A 47 -0.92 12.83 -2.89
N VAL A 48 -1.90 13.22 -2.05
CA VAL A 48 -3.33 13.30 -2.47
C VAL A 48 -3.50 14.21 -3.68
N GLY A 49 -2.96 15.42 -3.62
CA GLY A 49 -3.11 16.41 -4.68
C GLY A 49 -2.55 15.90 -6.01
N ALA A 50 -1.42 15.21 -5.96
CA ALA A 50 -0.77 14.59 -7.11
C ALA A 50 -1.58 13.41 -7.67
N GLU A 51 -2.08 12.50 -6.83
CA GLU A 51 -2.98 11.40 -7.25
C GLU A 51 -4.27 11.92 -7.90
N GLN A 52 -4.88 12.95 -7.32
CA GLN A 52 -6.08 13.56 -7.90
C GLN A 52 -5.80 14.28 -9.23
N ALA A 53 -4.63 14.91 -9.35
CA ALA A 53 -4.20 15.54 -10.61
C ALA A 53 -3.92 14.48 -11.69
N PHE A 54 -3.30 13.37 -11.30
CA PHE A 54 -3.07 12.21 -12.14
C PHE A 54 -4.40 11.60 -12.62
N ASP A 55 -5.33 11.31 -11.72
CA ASP A 55 -6.65 10.76 -12.06
C ASP A 55 -7.38 11.64 -13.08
N ARG A 56 -7.38 12.98 -12.89
CA ARG A 56 -7.93 13.92 -13.88
C ARG A 56 -7.20 13.86 -15.22
N ARG A 57 -5.87 13.69 -15.22
CA ARG A 57 -5.06 13.60 -16.44
C ARG A 57 -5.41 12.36 -17.27
N VAL A 58 -5.54 11.20 -16.62
CA VAL A 58 -5.76 9.91 -17.29
C VAL A 58 -7.21 9.62 -17.62
N LYS A 59 -8.17 10.20 -16.88
CA LYS A 59 -9.59 10.19 -17.29
C LYS A 59 -9.81 10.89 -18.62
N ASN A 60 -8.98 11.90 -18.92
CA ASN A 60 -9.12 12.70 -20.12
C ASN A 60 -8.36 12.12 -21.32
N ASN A 61 -7.27 11.35 -21.12
CA ASN A 61 -6.48 10.74 -22.20
C ASN A 61 -5.63 9.56 -21.72
N LYS A 62 -5.30 8.62 -22.62
CA LYS A 62 -4.15 7.72 -22.40
C LYS A 62 -2.86 8.52 -22.42
N ILE A 63 -1.98 8.27 -21.46
CA ILE A 63 -0.64 8.88 -21.41
C ILE A 63 0.43 7.87 -21.81
N SER A 64 1.52 8.36 -22.38
CA SER A 64 2.69 7.54 -22.75
C SER A 64 3.40 6.99 -21.51
N GLU A 65 4.22 5.96 -21.68
CA GLU A 65 5.07 5.42 -20.60
C GLU A 65 5.97 6.50 -20.00
N THR A 66 6.66 7.27 -20.84
CA THR A 66 7.56 8.35 -20.38
C THR A 66 6.82 9.44 -19.61
N GLU A 67 5.59 9.76 -20.01
CA GLU A 67 4.76 10.69 -19.25
C GLU A 67 4.30 10.08 -17.92
N PHE A 68 3.89 8.81 -17.92
CA PHE A 68 3.50 8.11 -16.72
C PHE A 68 4.65 8.00 -15.70
N MET A 69 5.88 7.72 -16.15
CA MET A 69 7.04 7.65 -15.26
C MET A 69 7.26 8.95 -14.48
N LYS A 70 6.98 10.12 -15.08
CA LYS A 70 7.08 11.41 -14.38
C LYS A 70 6.04 11.52 -13.27
N TRP A 71 4.81 11.10 -13.54
CA TRP A 71 3.75 11.05 -12.53
C TRP A 71 4.08 10.06 -11.42
N GLU A 72 4.61 8.90 -11.78
CA GLU A 72 5.03 7.88 -10.82
C GLU A 72 6.17 8.37 -9.93
N ASP A 73 7.15 9.08 -10.49
CA ASP A 73 8.27 9.64 -9.74
C ASP A 73 7.81 10.80 -8.84
N GLU A 74 6.88 11.64 -9.29
CA GLU A 74 6.31 12.74 -8.49
C GLU A 74 5.48 12.21 -7.32
N VAL A 75 4.51 11.35 -7.61
CA VAL A 75 3.61 10.75 -6.62
C VAL A 75 4.40 9.85 -5.66
N GLY A 76 5.29 9.02 -6.18
CA GLY A 76 6.17 8.18 -5.39
C GLY A 76 7.13 8.98 -4.53
N GLY A 77 7.70 10.07 -5.07
CA GLY A 77 8.55 10.99 -4.31
C GLY A 77 7.83 11.62 -3.12
N ALA A 78 6.58 12.05 -3.32
CA ALA A 78 5.76 12.58 -2.21
C ALA A 78 5.46 11.50 -1.16
N PHE A 79 5.10 10.29 -1.60
CA PHE A 79 4.89 9.16 -0.69
C PHE A 79 6.15 8.82 0.11
N PHE A 80 7.32 8.76 -0.53
CA PHE A 80 8.56 8.42 0.17
C PHE A 80 9.01 9.52 1.12
N LYS A 81 8.79 10.80 0.80
CA LYS A 81 9.05 11.90 1.74
C LYS A 81 8.10 11.88 2.94
N MET A 82 6.83 11.51 2.72
CA MET A 82 5.89 11.21 3.82
C MET A 82 6.47 10.08 4.69
N LYS A 83 6.93 8.96 4.09
CA LYS A 83 7.56 7.85 4.80
C LYS A 83 8.87 8.20 5.51
N GLU A 84 9.68 9.09 4.94
CA GLU A 84 10.92 9.57 5.55
C GLU A 84 10.62 10.49 6.74
N ALA A 85 9.61 11.35 6.61
CA ALA A 85 9.11 12.15 7.73
C ALA A 85 8.58 11.25 8.86
N GLU A 86 7.99 10.10 8.53
CA GLU A 86 7.52 9.08 9.47
C GLU A 86 8.63 8.26 10.15
N TYR A 87 9.78 8.02 9.50
CA TYR A 87 10.77 7.02 9.97
C TYR A 87 11.47 7.43 11.28
N ASP A 88 11.32 8.69 11.71
CA ASP A 88 11.70 9.19 13.04
C ASP A 88 10.50 9.76 13.83
N ALA A 89 9.27 9.62 13.31
CA ALA A 89 8.12 10.35 13.83
C ALA A 89 7.57 9.69 15.10
N CYS A 90 7.74 10.41 16.20
CA CYS A 90 7.18 10.18 17.51
C CYS A 90 5.64 10.27 17.50
N TYR A 91 4.96 9.32 16.84
CA TYR A 91 3.52 9.15 16.96
C TYR A 91 3.18 8.56 18.32
N THR A 92 2.20 9.15 18.98
CA THR A 92 1.76 8.69 20.32
C THR A 92 0.93 7.41 20.24
N SER A 93 0.38 7.10 19.07
CA SER A 93 -0.42 5.91 18.82
C SER A 93 -0.31 5.46 17.37
N LYS A 94 -0.59 4.17 17.12
CA LYS A 94 -0.74 3.60 15.78
C LYS A 94 -1.86 4.29 14.99
N TYR A 95 -2.94 4.66 15.66
CA TYR A 95 -4.04 5.40 15.06
C TYR A 95 -3.60 6.71 14.43
N GLU A 96 -2.87 7.54 15.18
CA GLU A 96 -2.38 8.84 14.69
C GLU A 96 -1.50 8.64 13.44
N LYS A 97 -0.65 7.62 13.46
CA LYS A 97 0.18 7.27 12.31
C LYS A 97 -0.66 6.88 11.09
N ASP A 98 -1.56 5.91 11.24
CA ASP A 98 -2.35 5.39 10.13
C ASP A 98 -3.30 6.46 9.58
N HIS A 99 -3.79 7.38 10.42
CA HIS A 99 -4.57 8.54 10.03
C HIS A 99 -3.81 9.45 9.05
N GLU A 100 -2.58 9.86 9.42
CA GLU A 100 -1.76 10.73 8.58
C GLU A 100 -1.40 10.05 7.25
N GLU A 101 -1.09 8.75 7.29
CA GLU A 101 -0.85 7.95 6.09
C GLU A 101 -2.10 7.83 5.20
N ARG A 102 -3.30 7.82 5.80
CA ARG A 102 -4.58 7.72 5.11
C ARG A 102 -5.06 9.02 4.51
N ILE A 103 -4.54 10.18 4.94
CA ILE A 103 -4.83 11.46 4.26
C ILE A 103 -4.65 11.28 2.75
N GLY A 104 -3.62 10.53 2.35
CA GLY A 104 -3.25 10.11 1.00
C GLY A 104 -4.22 9.22 0.22
N ILE A 105 -5.06 8.45 0.92
CA ILE A 105 -5.52 7.17 0.40
C ILE A 105 -7.03 7.22 0.15
N SER A 106 -7.38 7.35 -1.12
CA SER A 106 -8.76 7.21 -1.55
C SER A 106 -9.27 5.79 -1.27
N THR A 107 -10.35 5.70 -0.52
CA THR A 107 -11.16 4.47 -0.42
C THR A 107 -12.17 4.37 -1.56
N ASP A 108 -12.29 5.39 -2.41
CA ASP A 108 -13.11 5.31 -3.63
C ASP A 108 -12.30 4.62 -4.74
N THR A 109 -12.70 3.39 -5.07
CA THR A 109 -12.16 2.55 -6.15
C THR A 109 -12.34 3.15 -7.54
N LYS A 110 -13.07 4.27 -7.68
CA LYS A 110 -13.26 4.99 -8.94
C LYS A 110 -12.09 5.92 -9.31
N LEU A 111 -11.14 6.17 -8.40
CA LEU A 111 -9.94 6.93 -8.75
C LEU A 111 -8.95 6.01 -9.46
N MET A 112 -8.46 6.47 -10.60
CA MET A 112 -7.33 5.86 -11.27
C MET A 112 -6.04 6.32 -10.59
N THR A 113 -5.55 5.54 -9.63
CA THR A 113 -4.29 5.86 -8.94
C THR A 113 -3.09 5.51 -9.80
N VAL A 114 -1.93 6.09 -9.46
CA VAL A 114 -0.67 5.74 -10.12
C VAL A 114 -0.36 4.26 -9.99
N GLU A 115 -0.61 3.63 -8.83
CA GLU A 115 -0.39 2.19 -8.67
C GLU A 115 -1.28 1.37 -9.58
N ILE A 116 -2.56 1.72 -9.72
CA ILE A 116 -3.47 1.00 -10.63
C ILE A 116 -3.01 1.16 -12.08
N TYR A 117 -2.67 2.38 -12.49
CA TYR A 117 -2.26 2.66 -13.87
C TYR A 117 -0.91 2.02 -14.21
N ALA A 118 -0.03 1.79 -13.22
CA ALA A 118 1.22 1.07 -13.40
C ALA A 118 1.01 -0.34 -13.98
N GLY A 119 -0.15 -0.96 -13.74
CA GLY A 119 -0.50 -2.27 -14.30
C GLY A 119 -0.54 -2.29 -15.84
N ASN A 120 -0.71 -1.14 -16.50
CA ASN A 120 -0.62 -1.06 -17.96
C ASN A 120 0.80 -1.33 -18.49
N PHE A 121 1.82 -1.18 -17.64
CA PHE A 121 3.24 -1.38 -17.97
C PHE A 121 3.81 -2.67 -17.37
N TYR A 122 2.92 -3.61 -17.01
CA TYR A 122 3.32 -4.84 -16.34
C TYR A 122 4.25 -5.69 -17.21
N GLN A 123 3.96 -5.83 -18.52
CA GLN A 123 4.78 -6.69 -19.38
C GLN A 123 6.18 -6.12 -19.57
N GLU A 124 6.30 -4.81 -19.78
CA GLU A 124 7.56 -4.10 -19.92
C GLU A 124 8.42 -4.24 -18.66
N ARG A 125 7.82 -4.02 -17.48
CA ARG A 125 8.51 -4.17 -16.18
C ARG A 125 8.89 -5.63 -15.90
N LYS A 126 8.01 -6.55 -16.25
CA LYS A 126 8.25 -7.99 -16.17
C LYS A 126 9.44 -8.37 -17.04
N GLU A 127 9.45 -7.99 -18.32
CA GLU A 127 10.55 -8.29 -19.24
C GLU A 127 11.89 -7.72 -18.75
N ALA A 128 11.91 -6.45 -18.32
CA ALA A 128 13.11 -5.81 -17.79
C ALA A 128 13.68 -6.55 -16.56
N LEU A 129 12.82 -6.89 -15.59
CA LEU A 129 13.25 -7.63 -14.41
C LEU A 129 13.68 -9.07 -14.77
N GLY A 130 12.91 -9.74 -15.63
CA GLY A 130 13.20 -11.10 -16.07
C GLY A 130 14.57 -11.19 -16.75
N GLN A 131 14.92 -10.20 -17.58
CA GLN A 131 16.23 -10.12 -18.19
C GLN A 131 17.35 -9.96 -17.16
N LYS A 132 17.18 -9.09 -16.14
CA LYS A 132 18.17 -8.95 -15.06
C LYS A 132 18.34 -10.21 -14.21
N ILE A 133 17.27 -10.94 -13.97
CA ILE A 133 17.34 -12.24 -13.29
C ILE A 133 18.16 -13.24 -14.12
N LEU A 134 17.93 -13.32 -15.43
CA LEU A 134 18.67 -14.21 -16.32
C LEU A 134 20.16 -13.87 -16.40
N GLU A 135 20.50 -12.58 -16.37
CA GLU A 135 21.87 -12.05 -16.34
C GLU A 135 22.59 -12.32 -15.00
N ASN A 136 21.89 -12.76 -13.94
CA ASN A 136 22.55 -13.10 -12.67
C ASN A 136 23.44 -14.34 -12.82
N GLU A 137 24.73 -14.17 -12.51
CA GLU A 137 25.75 -15.23 -12.54
C GLU A 137 25.55 -16.26 -11.43
N ASN A 138 24.95 -15.87 -10.29
CA ASN A 138 24.62 -16.79 -9.22
C ASN A 138 23.41 -17.65 -9.61
N VAL A 139 23.67 -18.91 -9.95
CA VAL A 139 22.65 -19.87 -10.40
C VAL A 139 21.57 -20.10 -9.34
N ALA A 140 21.93 -20.20 -8.07
CA ALA A 140 20.98 -20.46 -6.98
C ALA A 140 20.02 -19.28 -6.79
N GLU A 141 20.56 -18.05 -6.74
CA GLU A 141 19.74 -16.83 -6.68
C GLU A 141 18.87 -16.68 -7.93
N ARG A 142 19.42 -16.92 -9.12
CA ARG A 142 18.66 -16.84 -10.36
C ARG A 142 17.45 -17.78 -10.36
N GLU A 143 17.62 -19.01 -9.89
CA GLU A 143 16.53 -19.98 -9.78
C GLU A 143 15.48 -19.56 -8.75
N GLU A 144 15.90 -19.07 -7.59
CA GLU A 144 15.02 -18.55 -6.55
C GLU A 144 14.20 -17.36 -7.04
N HIS A 145 14.88 -16.35 -7.61
CA HIS A 145 14.26 -15.15 -8.16
C HIS A 145 13.31 -15.47 -9.32
N SER A 146 13.67 -16.44 -10.18
CA SER A 146 12.81 -16.93 -11.25
C SER A 146 11.52 -17.59 -10.74
N LYS A 147 11.55 -18.25 -9.57
CA LYS A 147 10.35 -18.83 -8.95
C LYS A 147 9.40 -17.74 -8.47
N ILE A 148 9.91 -16.75 -7.73
CA ILE A 148 9.14 -15.58 -7.27
C ILE A 148 8.42 -14.94 -8.46
N PHE A 149 9.16 -14.75 -9.55
CA PHE A 149 8.66 -14.12 -10.77
C PHE A 149 7.51 -14.86 -11.46
N LYS A 150 7.52 -16.21 -11.44
CA LYS A 150 6.46 -17.03 -12.07
C LYS A 150 5.21 -17.16 -11.21
N GLU A 151 5.32 -16.97 -9.90
CA GLU A 151 4.22 -17.23 -8.98
C GLU A 151 3.09 -16.19 -9.02
N LEU A 152 3.34 -14.95 -9.49
CA LEU A 152 2.31 -13.90 -9.49
C LEU A 152 1.07 -14.30 -10.30
N HIS A 153 1.26 -14.85 -11.50
CA HIS A 153 0.16 -15.32 -12.35
C HIS A 153 -0.66 -16.42 -11.66
N LYS A 154 0.00 -17.35 -10.95
CA LYS A 154 -0.69 -18.39 -10.17
C LYS A 154 -1.52 -17.79 -9.04
N LYS A 155 -0.99 -16.78 -8.33
CA LYS A 155 -1.73 -16.07 -7.27
C LYS A 155 -2.90 -15.27 -7.83
N ASN A 156 -2.77 -14.69 -9.03
CA ASN A 156 -3.87 -14.01 -9.73
C ASN A 156 -5.03 -14.95 -10.03
N GLY A 157 -4.75 -16.14 -10.56
CA GLY A 157 -5.78 -17.17 -10.80
C GLY A 157 -6.53 -17.55 -9.51
N LEU A 158 -5.82 -17.77 -8.40
CA LEU A 158 -6.44 -18.06 -7.09
C LEU A 158 -7.29 -16.89 -6.58
N HIS A 159 -6.85 -15.65 -6.80
CA HIS A 159 -7.63 -14.47 -6.43
C HIS A 159 -8.91 -14.35 -7.26
N ILE A 160 -8.85 -14.56 -8.57
CA ILE A 160 -10.03 -14.61 -9.44
C ILE A 160 -11.00 -15.68 -8.93
N GLN A 161 -10.53 -16.90 -8.67
CA GLN A 161 -11.32 -18.00 -8.10
C GLN A 161 -11.90 -17.69 -6.71
N SER A 162 -11.16 -17.00 -5.84
CA SER A 162 -11.68 -16.67 -4.50
C SER A 162 -12.92 -15.77 -4.52
N LYS A 163 -13.15 -15.05 -5.63
CA LYS A 163 -14.33 -14.20 -5.82
C LYS A 163 -15.55 -14.97 -6.28
N THR A 164 -15.41 -16.26 -6.61
CA THR A 164 -16.43 -17.08 -7.26
C THR A 164 -17.13 -18.04 -6.31
N ASP A 165 -16.61 -18.22 -5.10
CA ASP A 165 -17.12 -19.18 -4.11
C ASP A 165 -18.40 -18.69 -3.40
N PHE A 166 -19.39 -18.30 -4.19
CA PHE A 166 -20.70 -17.86 -3.71
C PHE A 166 -21.49 -19.00 -3.06
N GLU A 167 -21.17 -20.26 -3.39
CA GLU A 167 -21.74 -21.42 -2.71
C GLU A 167 -21.31 -21.44 -1.24
N THR A 168 -20.01 -21.22 -0.97
CA THR A 168 -19.51 -21.05 0.40
C THR A 168 -20.07 -19.78 1.02
N LYS A 169 -20.18 -18.65 0.29
CA LYS A 169 -20.82 -17.43 0.83
C LYS A 169 -22.26 -17.67 1.33
N ASN A 170 -23.03 -18.52 0.65
CA ASN A 170 -24.43 -18.78 1.00
C ASN A 170 -24.59 -19.67 2.25
N TYR A 171 -23.57 -20.43 2.61
CA TYR A 171 -23.60 -21.36 3.75
C TYR A 171 -22.71 -20.90 4.92
N ASP A 172 -21.56 -20.30 4.63
CA ASP A 172 -20.56 -19.81 5.58
C ASP A 172 -19.88 -18.52 5.06
N VAL A 173 -20.46 -17.38 5.44
CA VAL A 173 -19.95 -16.05 5.07
C VAL A 173 -18.54 -15.81 5.61
N SER A 174 -18.24 -16.32 6.81
CA SER A 174 -16.94 -16.11 7.47
C SER A 174 -15.83 -16.85 6.73
N ALA A 175 -16.05 -18.12 6.36
CA ALA A 175 -15.10 -18.90 5.57
C ALA A 175 -14.87 -18.28 4.17
N TYR A 176 -15.93 -17.77 3.54
CA TYR A 176 -15.84 -17.06 2.27
C TYR A 176 -14.97 -15.79 2.37
N ASP A 177 -15.24 -14.94 3.36
CA ASP A 177 -14.49 -13.70 3.56
C ASP A 177 -13.02 -13.97 3.93
N GLU A 178 -12.75 -15.01 4.72
CA GLU A 178 -11.40 -15.45 5.05
C GLU A 178 -10.63 -15.92 3.80
N HIS A 179 -11.25 -16.77 2.97
CA HIS A 179 -10.63 -17.26 1.74
C HIS A 179 -10.30 -16.11 0.77
N ARG A 180 -11.25 -15.18 0.56
CA ARG A 180 -11.04 -13.98 -0.25
C ARG A 180 -9.90 -13.11 0.28
N ARG A 181 -9.89 -12.86 1.60
CA ARG A 181 -8.84 -12.08 2.27
C ARG A 181 -7.47 -12.72 2.11
N ASN A 182 -7.36 -14.04 2.30
CA ASN A 182 -6.11 -14.78 2.16
C ASN A 182 -5.58 -14.76 0.72
N ALA A 183 -6.46 -14.94 -0.27
CA ALA A 183 -6.08 -14.82 -1.68
C ALA A 183 -5.56 -13.42 -2.01
N HIS A 184 -6.23 -12.37 -1.50
CA HIS A 184 -5.82 -10.98 -1.71
C HIS A 184 -4.48 -10.64 -1.03
N ASN A 185 -4.29 -11.08 0.22
CA ASN A 185 -3.04 -10.93 0.94
C ASN A 185 -1.89 -11.63 0.20
N SER A 186 -2.15 -12.79 -0.41
CA SER A 186 -1.14 -13.49 -1.20
C SER A 186 -0.69 -12.72 -2.45
N LEU A 187 -1.60 -11.97 -3.09
CA LEU A 187 -1.25 -11.08 -4.20
C LEU A 187 -0.37 -9.92 -3.74
N ILE A 188 -0.75 -9.27 -2.64
CA ILE A 188 0.02 -8.17 -2.07
C ILE A 188 1.43 -8.63 -1.72
N LEU A 189 1.57 -9.76 -1.03
CA LEU A 189 2.88 -10.32 -0.68
C LEU A 189 3.73 -10.55 -1.92
N LYS A 190 3.17 -11.15 -2.96
CA LYS A 190 3.91 -11.45 -4.18
C LYS A 190 4.29 -10.19 -4.95
N LEU A 191 3.41 -9.19 -5.03
CA LEU A 191 3.72 -7.90 -5.66
C LEU A 191 4.81 -7.15 -4.90
N ASN A 192 4.77 -7.17 -3.56
CA ASN A 192 5.82 -6.59 -2.72
C ASN A 192 7.17 -7.30 -2.89
N GLU A 193 7.19 -8.64 -3.01
CA GLU A 193 8.41 -9.40 -3.32
C GLU A 193 9.00 -8.99 -4.67
N LEU A 194 8.15 -8.82 -5.70
CA LEU A 194 8.58 -8.36 -7.01
C LEU A 194 9.15 -6.93 -6.97
N ASN A 195 8.55 -6.03 -6.20
CA ASN A 195 9.06 -4.68 -6.00
C ASN A 195 10.44 -4.69 -5.32
N LYS A 196 10.62 -5.50 -4.28
CA LYS A 196 11.93 -5.67 -3.63
C LYS A 196 12.98 -6.26 -4.58
N LEU A 197 12.56 -7.19 -5.44
CA LEU A 197 13.44 -7.78 -6.42
C LEU A 197 13.83 -6.79 -7.52
N ALA A 198 12.89 -5.93 -7.95
CA ALA A 198 13.17 -4.83 -8.84
C ALA A 198 14.18 -3.85 -8.23
N ASP A 199 14.02 -3.52 -6.94
CA ASP A 199 14.98 -2.69 -6.19
C ASP A 199 16.37 -3.35 -6.16
N TYR A 200 16.45 -4.66 -5.89
CA TYR A 200 17.71 -5.43 -5.88
C TYR A 200 18.45 -5.39 -7.23
N TYR A 201 17.72 -5.49 -8.34
CA TYR A 201 18.31 -5.47 -9.69
C TYR A 201 18.45 -4.07 -10.30
N GLY A 202 18.04 -3.01 -9.59
CA GLY A 202 18.10 -1.64 -10.09
C GLY A 202 17.19 -1.39 -11.29
N VAL A 203 16.07 -2.12 -11.40
CA VAL A 203 15.04 -1.90 -12.43
C VAL A 203 13.82 -1.22 -11.81
N ARG A 204 12.95 -0.66 -12.66
CA ARG A 204 11.75 0.01 -12.16
C ARG A 204 10.82 -0.99 -11.49
N ARG A 205 10.33 -0.63 -10.30
CA ARG A 205 9.36 -1.40 -9.50
C ARG A 205 8.06 -1.62 -10.26
N PHE A 206 7.26 -2.61 -9.90
CA PHE A 206 5.92 -2.81 -10.47
C PHE A 206 4.90 -1.79 -9.98
N THR A 207 5.06 -1.34 -8.74
CA THR A 207 4.39 -0.17 -8.18
C THR A 207 5.42 0.64 -7.39
N PHE A 208 5.28 1.97 -7.33
CA PHE A 208 6.27 2.80 -6.66
C PHE A 208 6.42 2.47 -5.16
N ARG A 209 5.39 1.91 -4.51
CA ARG A 209 5.39 1.50 -3.10
C ARG A 209 5.00 0.05 -2.89
N ASN A 210 5.28 -0.45 -1.68
CA ASN A 210 4.73 -1.70 -1.17
C ASN A 210 3.37 -1.46 -0.49
N PHE A 211 2.60 -2.52 -0.35
CA PHE A 211 1.25 -2.51 0.23
C PHE A 211 1.21 -3.30 1.54
N LEU A 212 0.31 -2.91 2.42
CA LEU A 212 0.09 -3.56 3.70
C LEU A 212 -0.91 -4.72 3.56
N ILE A 213 -0.72 -5.76 4.38
CA ILE A 213 -1.69 -6.85 4.53
C ILE A 213 -2.28 -6.80 5.93
N ASN A 214 -3.58 -7.05 6.02
CA ASN A 214 -4.18 -7.39 7.29
C ASN A 214 -3.82 -8.86 7.60
N GLY A 215 -2.82 -9.08 8.44
CA GLY A 215 -2.47 -10.41 8.97
C GLY A 215 -3.46 -10.87 10.05
N GLY A 216 -3.22 -12.03 10.65
CA GLY A 216 -4.04 -12.53 11.78
C GLY A 216 -3.95 -11.67 13.05
N ASP A 217 -3.01 -10.71 13.11
CA ASP A 217 -2.70 -9.89 14.29
C ASP A 217 -3.40 -8.52 14.30
N TYR A 218 -4.36 -8.28 13.42
CA TYR A 218 -5.18 -7.06 13.49
C TYR A 218 -6.19 -7.16 14.63
N ASP A 219 -6.05 -6.22 15.57
CA ASP A 219 -6.97 -6.05 16.68
C ASP A 219 -7.97 -4.93 16.35
N GLU A 220 -9.20 -5.30 15.99
CA GLU A 220 -10.30 -4.34 15.72
C GLU A 220 -10.61 -3.48 16.95
N HIS A 221 -10.36 -3.98 18.18
CA HIS A 221 -10.59 -3.20 19.40
C HIS A 221 -9.52 -2.12 19.60
N ALA A 222 -8.32 -2.30 19.04
CA ALA A 222 -7.25 -1.30 19.07
C ALA A 222 -7.40 -0.25 17.96
N ASP A 223 -8.13 -0.55 16.88
CA ASP A 223 -8.41 0.37 15.76
C ASP A 223 -9.81 1.00 15.87
N ILE A 224 -10.01 1.75 16.96
CA ILE A 224 -11.31 2.36 17.34
C ILE A 224 -11.91 3.20 16.20
N PHE A 225 -11.07 3.79 15.35
CA PHE A 225 -11.47 4.68 14.26
C PHE A 225 -11.41 4.03 12.88
N LYS A 226 -11.03 2.74 12.79
CA LYS A 226 -10.93 1.95 11.55
C LYS A 226 -9.95 2.51 10.52
N ASP A 227 -8.93 3.25 10.97
CA ASP A 227 -7.94 3.84 10.07
C ASP A 227 -6.94 2.78 9.58
N THR A 228 -6.56 1.83 10.44
CA THR A 228 -5.75 0.69 9.99
C THR A 228 -6.54 -0.20 9.03
N ASP A 229 -7.79 -0.51 9.35
CA ASP A 229 -8.66 -1.35 8.51
C ASP A 229 -8.90 -0.73 7.13
N ALA A 230 -9.28 0.56 7.11
CA ALA A 230 -9.47 1.29 5.87
C ALA A 230 -8.19 1.40 5.02
N ARG A 231 -7.02 1.45 5.67
CA ARG A 231 -5.74 1.38 4.97
C ARG A 231 -5.55 0.03 4.29
N TYR A 232 -5.80 -1.08 4.99
CA TYR A 232 -5.70 -2.41 4.38
C TYR A 232 -6.69 -2.57 3.22
N GLU A 233 -7.91 -2.08 3.35
CA GLU A 233 -8.92 -2.16 2.28
C GLU A 233 -8.55 -1.33 1.05
N SER A 234 -7.96 -0.15 1.23
CA SER A 234 -7.49 0.63 0.09
C SER A 234 -6.28 -0.01 -0.59
N ASP A 235 -5.32 -0.55 0.19
CA ASP A 235 -4.19 -1.28 -0.36
C ASP A 235 -4.63 -2.53 -1.16
N ARG A 236 -5.66 -3.24 -0.67
CA ARG A 236 -6.31 -4.30 -1.44
C ARG A 236 -6.91 -3.76 -2.74
N SER A 237 -7.71 -2.71 -2.65
CA SER A 237 -8.36 -2.10 -3.80
C SER A 237 -7.37 -1.68 -4.90
N MET A 238 -6.24 -1.08 -4.52
CA MET A 238 -5.19 -0.69 -5.46
C MET A 238 -4.51 -1.90 -6.10
N VAL A 239 -4.21 -2.94 -5.32
CA VAL A 239 -3.62 -4.18 -5.86
C VAL A 239 -4.61 -4.90 -6.77
N GLU A 240 -5.90 -4.97 -6.43
CA GLU A 240 -6.92 -5.51 -7.34
C GLU A 240 -6.96 -4.70 -8.65
N GLY A 241 -6.99 -3.37 -8.56
CA GLY A 241 -7.01 -2.51 -9.73
C GLY A 241 -5.78 -2.72 -10.62
N TYR A 242 -4.59 -2.80 -10.01
CA TYR A 242 -3.35 -3.15 -10.70
C TYR A 242 -3.46 -4.52 -11.41
N MET A 243 -3.92 -5.57 -10.72
CA MET A 243 -4.01 -6.92 -11.31
C MET A 243 -5.00 -6.96 -12.46
N ARG A 244 -6.14 -6.25 -12.36
CA ARG A 244 -7.11 -6.13 -13.46
C ARG A 244 -6.53 -5.45 -14.70
N ARG A 245 -5.56 -4.56 -14.54
CA ARG A 245 -4.82 -3.94 -15.67
C ARG A 245 -3.74 -4.86 -16.21
N ALA A 246 -2.90 -5.39 -15.33
CA ALA A 246 -1.77 -6.24 -15.67
C ALA A 246 -2.18 -7.57 -16.33
N PHE A 247 -3.31 -8.14 -15.91
CA PHE A 247 -3.87 -9.41 -16.36
C PHE A 247 -5.26 -9.22 -16.99
N GLU A 248 -5.46 -8.12 -17.72
CA GLU A 248 -6.77 -7.75 -18.29
C GLU A 248 -7.43 -8.91 -19.05
N GLN A 249 -6.64 -9.70 -19.79
CA GLN A 249 -7.15 -10.86 -20.52
C GLN A 249 -7.65 -11.97 -19.60
N ASP A 250 -6.91 -12.34 -18.55
CA ASP A 250 -7.35 -13.35 -17.57
C ASP A 250 -8.69 -12.95 -16.92
N TYR A 251 -8.84 -11.66 -16.58
CA TYR A 251 -10.07 -11.14 -16.03
C TYR A 251 -11.22 -11.17 -17.05
N LYS A 252 -10.98 -10.77 -18.31
CA LYS A 252 -11.99 -10.85 -19.38
C LYS A 252 -12.42 -12.28 -19.65
N ASP A 253 -11.48 -13.22 -19.67
CA ASP A 253 -11.78 -14.63 -19.92
C ASP A 253 -12.57 -15.22 -18.77
N ALA A 254 -12.19 -14.92 -17.51
CA ALA A 254 -12.96 -15.31 -16.34
C ALA A 254 -14.37 -14.69 -16.33
N GLU A 255 -14.54 -13.45 -16.79
CA GLU A 255 -15.87 -12.84 -16.91
C GLU A 255 -16.71 -13.51 -18.00
N LYS A 256 -16.08 -13.92 -19.11
CA LYS A 256 -16.74 -14.55 -20.26
C LYS A 256 -17.14 -15.99 -20.00
N ASP A 257 -16.28 -16.77 -19.36
CA ASP A 257 -16.53 -18.19 -19.03
C ASP A 257 -17.42 -18.36 -17.79
N GLY A 258 -17.77 -17.25 -17.12
CA GLY A 258 -18.65 -17.21 -15.97
C GLY A 258 -17.95 -17.48 -14.63
N THR A 259 -16.63 -17.66 -14.64
CA THR A 259 -15.82 -17.75 -13.42
C THR A 259 -15.98 -16.48 -12.59
N LEU A 260 -15.76 -15.29 -13.16
CA LEU A 260 -15.94 -14.00 -12.48
C LEU A 260 -17.33 -13.38 -12.80
N ARG A 261 -18.25 -13.40 -11.84
CA ARG A 261 -19.55 -12.72 -12.00
C ARG A 261 -19.38 -11.19 -11.91
N THR A 262 -19.64 -10.47 -13.00
CA THR A 262 -19.86 -9.01 -12.99
C THR A 262 -21.30 -8.69 -12.58
N SER A 263 -21.57 -7.47 -12.08
CA SER A 263 -22.92 -7.05 -11.76
C SER A 263 -23.86 -7.24 -12.95
N LEU A 264 -25.12 -7.63 -12.70
CA LEU A 264 -26.17 -7.90 -13.70
C LEU A 264 -26.35 -6.81 -14.77
N SER A 265 -25.82 -5.60 -14.57
CA SER A 265 -25.83 -4.49 -15.52
C SER A 265 -24.94 -4.69 -16.76
N ASN A 266 -23.96 -5.61 -16.73
CA ASN A 266 -23.02 -5.84 -17.84
C ASN A 266 -23.21 -7.19 -18.55
N GLN A 267 -24.22 -7.97 -18.19
CA GLN A 267 -24.55 -9.17 -18.95
C GLN A 267 -25.04 -8.77 -20.34
N SER A 268 -24.26 -9.12 -21.36
CA SER A 268 -24.71 -9.05 -22.74
C SER A 268 -26.04 -9.81 -22.86
N LYS A 269 -27.06 -9.13 -23.38
CA LYS A 269 -28.41 -9.69 -23.62
C LYS A 269 -28.40 -10.97 -24.46
N THR A 270 -27.28 -11.31 -25.11
CA THR A 270 -27.12 -12.55 -25.88
C THR A 270 -27.03 -13.82 -25.05
N ALA A 271 -26.66 -13.77 -23.76
CA ALA A 271 -26.63 -14.97 -22.91
C ALA A 271 -28.02 -15.38 -22.38
N TYR A 272 -29.00 -14.47 -22.40
CA TYR A 272 -30.36 -14.75 -21.92
C TYR A 272 -31.23 -15.54 -22.91
N PHE A 273 -30.83 -15.67 -24.17
CA PHE A 273 -31.63 -16.33 -25.21
C PHE A 273 -31.24 -17.79 -25.49
N HIS A 274 -30.21 -18.33 -24.83
CA HIS A 274 -29.82 -19.73 -25.01
C HIS A 274 -30.30 -20.68 -23.91
N ASN A 275 -30.98 -20.19 -22.87
CA ASN A 275 -31.54 -21.01 -21.78
C ASN A 275 -33.08 -20.98 -21.72
N LEU A 276 -33.75 -20.55 -22.79
CA LEU A 276 -35.22 -20.64 -22.93
C LEU A 276 -35.57 -21.30 -24.27
N GLY A 277 -35.39 -22.62 -24.29
CA GLY A 277 -35.88 -23.60 -25.26
C GLY A 277 -35.40 -24.94 -24.73
N GLU A 278 -36.23 -25.93 -24.40
CA GLU A 278 -37.55 -26.32 -24.91
C GLU A 278 -38.38 -26.88 -23.73
N ASP A 279 -39.64 -26.44 -23.62
CA ASP A 279 -40.77 -27.23 -23.14
C ASP A 279 -41.92 -27.00 -24.14
#